data_AF-A0A537CU86-F1
#
_entry.id   AF-A0A537CU86-F1
#
_cell.length_a   1.000
_cell.length_b   1.000
_cell.length_c   1.000
_cell.angle_alpha   90.00
_cell.angle_beta   90.00
_cell.angle_gamma   90.00
#
_symmetry.space_group_name_H-M   'P 1'
#
loop_
_entity.id
_entity.type
_entity.pdbx_description
1 polymer ?
#
loop_
_entity_poly.entity_id
_entity_poly.type
_entity_poly.pdbx_seq_one_letter_code
_entity_poly.pdbx_strand_id
1 'polypeptide(L)'
;SITEGRRLATTRGCFNGCHGKNAEGVVMFDEPMIARIVAPNLTASVRKYSDAQIAVIVRNGVRPDGRSMLVMPAEAFTWLTDTDLGRIIAFLKSLPPSSGPGPNISPGPLGRIGLAVGKFKTVAQLMADAEPPPEAASAQAGFGRYLARTTCVQCHGTHLRGASTPDFISPDLRIVAAYSPEAFTELMRTGVALGERKLDTMGPWARQTLSQLTDTEIAALYSYLHAMP
;
A
#
# COMPACT_ATOMS: atom_id res chain seq x y z
N SER A 1 14.70 -3.70 13.98
CA SER A 1 14.51 -5.06 14.54
C SER A 1 13.47 -5.80 13.70
N ILE A 2 13.35 -7.11 13.86
CA ILE A 2 12.29 -7.91 13.21
C ILE A 2 10.89 -7.45 13.65
N THR A 3 10.73 -7.10 14.93
CA THR A 3 9.48 -6.55 15.48
C THR A 3 9.04 -5.28 14.75
N GLU A 4 9.96 -4.34 14.52
CA GLU A 4 9.64 -3.12 13.78
C GLU A 4 9.35 -3.40 12.31
N GLY A 5 10.07 -4.33 11.68
CA GLY A 5 9.78 -4.81 10.33
C GLY A 5 8.36 -5.35 10.18
N ARG A 6 7.85 -6.07 11.19
CA ARG A 6 6.47 -6.55 11.24
C ARG A 6 5.47 -5.40 11.30
N ARG A 7 5.70 -4.42 12.16
CA ARG A 7 4.83 -3.25 12.32
C ARG A 7 4.75 -2.44 11.02
N LEU A 8 5.91 -2.17 10.41
CA LEU A 8 6.01 -1.47 9.13
C LEU A 8 5.32 -2.26 8.01
N ALA A 9 5.60 -3.55 7.85
CA ALA A 9 4.95 -4.37 6.83
C ALA A 9 3.41 -4.45 7.02
N THR A 10 2.95 -4.44 8.27
CA THR A 10 1.52 -4.42 8.57
C THR A 10 0.91 -3.08 8.17
N THR A 11 1.42 -1.97 8.71
CA THR A 11 0.94 -0.60 8.42
C THR A 11 0.95 -0.25 6.93
N ARG A 12 1.84 -0.85 6.13
CA ARG A 12 1.93 -0.65 4.67
C ARG A 12 1.04 -1.61 3.86
N GLY A 13 0.17 -2.37 4.53
CA GLY A 13 -0.84 -3.19 3.88
C GLY A 13 -0.34 -4.50 3.28
N CYS A 14 0.91 -4.93 3.56
CA CYS A 14 1.45 -6.14 2.96
C CYS A 14 0.61 -7.39 3.28
N PHE A 15 0.00 -7.46 4.47
CA PHE A 15 -0.79 -8.61 4.91
C PHE A 15 -2.27 -8.49 4.56
N ASN A 16 -3.07 -7.97 5.49
CA ASN A 16 -4.53 -7.84 5.39
C ASN A 16 -5.03 -7.01 4.20
N GLY A 17 -4.12 -6.38 3.44
CA GLY A 17 -4.42 -5.76 2.15
C GLY A 17 -4.33 -6.73 0.98
N CYS A 18 -3.14 -7.29 0.72
CA CYS A 18 -2.91 -7.99 -0.55
C CYS A 18 -2.31 -9.39 -0.43
N HIS A 19 -1.41 -9.69 0.51
CA HIS A 19 -0.69 -10.98 0.52
C HIS A 19 -1.22 -12.00 1.53
N GLY A 20 -2.43 -11.79 2.05
CA GLY A 20 -3.04 -12.69 3.06
C GLY A 20 -2.56 -12.38 4.47
N LYS A 21 -3.26 -12.95 5.46
CA LYS A 21 -3.03 -12.64 6.88
C LYS A 21 -1.66 -13.10 7.37
N ASN A 22 -1.12 -14.13 6.75
CA ASN A 22 0.15 -14.78 7.07
C ASN A 22 1.18 -14.68 5.94
N ALA A 23 1.00 -13.74 4.99
CA ALA A 23 1.85 -13.60 3.81
C ALA A 23 1.85 -14.83 2.87
N GLU A 24 0.83 -15.68 2.97
CA GLU A 24 0.64 -16.90 2.18
C GLU A 24 0.26 -16.63 0.72
N GLY A 25 -0.12 -15.39 0.38
CA GLY A 25 -0.69 -15.04 -0.92
C GLY A 25 -2.16 -15.40 -1.01
N VAL A 26 -2.93 -14.66 -1.80
CA VAL A 26 -4.37 -14.85 -1.96
C VAL A 26 -4.79 -14.62 -3.40
N VAL A 27 -5.88 -15.27 -3.81
CA VAL A 27 -6.58 -14.92 -5.05
C VAL A 27 -7.30 -13.60 -4.78
N MET A 28 -6.84 -12.52 -5.41
CA MET A 28 -7.41 -11.18 -5.23
C MET A 28 -8.57 -10.92 -6.19
N PHE A 29 -8.49 -11.49 -7.39
CA PHE A 29 -9.47 -11.29 -8.44
C PHE A 29 -9.46 -12.50 -9.38
N ASP A 30 -10.63 -12.94 -9.82
CA ASP A 30 -10.78 -14.13 -10.65
C ASP A 30 -11.99 -13.99 -11.57
N GLU A 31 -11.81 -13.26 -12.66
CA GLU A 31 -12.81 -13.14 -13.72
C GLU A 31 -12.21 -13.55 -15.07
N PRO A 32 -12.60 -14.71 -15.64
CA PRO A 32 -11.95 -15.29 -16.82
C PRO A 32 -11.81 -14.36 -18.03
N MET A 33 -12.80 -13.49 -18.24
CA MET A 33 -12.77 -12.55 -19.37
C MET A 33 -11.82 -11.37 -19.13
N ILE A 34 -11.58 -11.01 -17.87
CA ILE A 34 -10.81 -9.82 -17.46
C ILE A 34 -9.42 -10.24 -17.02
N ALA A 35 -9.28 -10.92 -15.88
CA ALA A 35 -8.01 -11.39 -15.34
C ALA A 35 -8.21 -12.39 -14.21
N ARG A 36 -7.20 -13.24 -14.02
CA ARG A 36 -6.94 -13.88 -12.73
C ARG A 36 -5.72 -13.22 -12.10
N ILE A 37 -5.87 -12.71 -10.87
CA ILE A 37 -4.84 -12.01 -10.12
C ILE A 37 -4.64 -12.74 -8.79
N VAL A 38 -3.46 -13.32 -8.62
CA VAL A 38 -3.02 -13.94 -7.37
C VAL A 38 -1.84 -13.17 -6.81
N ALA A 39 -2.00 -12.62 -5.61
CA ALA A 39 -0.90 -12.01 -4.88
C ALA A 39 0.12 -13.08 -4.49
N PRO A 40 1.43 -12.83 -4.67
CA PRO A 40 2.44 -13.84 -4.40
C PRO A 40 2.51 -14.17 -2.91
N ASN A 41 2.76 -15.44 -2.61
CA ASN A 41 3.19 -15.90 -1.29
C ASN A 41 4.53 -15.24 -0.95
N LEU A 42 4.54 -14.31 0.01
CA LEU A 42 5.74 -13.60 0.40
C LEU A 42 6.71 -14.50 1.16
N THR A 43 6.23 -15.48 1.95
CA THR A 43 7.10 -16.42 2.68
C THR A 43 8.00 -17.25 1.76
N ALA A 44 7.54 -17.50 0.53
CA ALA A 44 8.31 -18.17 -0.53
C ALA A 44 9.02 -17.19 -1.47
N SER A 45 8.36 -16.09 -1.87
CA SER A 45 8.88 -15.20 -2.93
C SER A 45 10.10 -14.41 -2.50
N VAL A 46 10.18 -13.97 -1.24
CA VAL A 46 11.35 -13.23 -0.71
C VAL A 46 12.62 -14.08 -0.64
N ARG A 47 12.51 -15.41 -0.74
CA ARG A 47 13.65 -16.34 -0.77
C ARG A 47 14.23 -16.52 -2.18
N LYS A 48 13.50 -16.11 -3.22
CA LYS A 48 13.93 -16.22 -4.62
C LYS A 48 14.84 -15.08 -5.07
N TYR A 49 14.95 -14.03 -4.26
CA TYR A 49 15.59 -12.77 -4.62
C TYR A 49 16.55 -12.31 -3.52
N SER A 50 17.62 -11.64 -3.92
CA SER A 50 18.47 -10.87 -3.00
C SER A 50 17.72 -9.67 -2.42
N ASP A 51 18.21 -9.10 -1.31
CA ASP A 51 17.58 -7.94 -0.68
C ASP A 51 17.51 -6.74 -1.63
N ALA A 52 18.57 -6.51 -2.41
CA ALA A 52 18.61 -5.46 -3.43
C ALA A 52 17.57 -5.68 -4.54
N GLN A 53 17.39 -6.92 -4.99
CA GLN A 53 16.36 -7.24 -5.97
C GLN A 53 14.95 -7.05 -5.39
N ILE A 54 14.72 -7.42 -4.14
CA ILE A 54 13.43 -7.17 -3.47
C ILE A 54 13.19 -5.67 -3.36
N ALA A 55 14.20 -4.87 -3.02
CA ALA A 55 14.07 -3.43 -2.93
C ALA A 55 13.63 -2.80 -4.26
N VAL A 56 14.21 -3.23 -5.38
CA VAL A 56 13.80 -2.78 -6.73
C VAL A 56 12.38 -3.24 -7.06
N ILE A 57 12.02 -4.48 -6.74
CA ILE A 57 10.66 -4.99 -6.94
C ILE A 57 9.64 -4.13 -6.19
N VAL A 58 9.90 -3.84 -4.92
CA VAL A 58 8.97 -3.11 -4.04
C VAL A 58 8.86 -1.65 -4.45
N ARG A 59 9.98 -0.97 -4.74
CA ARG A 59 10.00 0.47 -5.03
C ARG A 59 9.63 0.83 -6.46
N ASN A 60 9.98 -0.03 -7.41
CA ASN A 60 9.86 0.30 -8.84
C ASN A 60 8.83 -0.58 -9.54
N GLY A 61 8.36 -1.66 -8.88
CA GLY A 61 7.41 -2.59 -9.49
C GLY A 61 8.00 -3.39 -10.65
N VAL A 62 9.32 -3.55 -10.73
CA VAL A 62 10.01 -4.27 -11.82
C VAL A 62 10.75 -5.48 -11.26
N ARG A 63 10.54 -6.64 -11.89
CA ARG A 63 11.20 -7.89 -11.53
C ARG A 63 12.62 -7.95 -12.13
N PRO A 64 13.53 -8.79 -11.59
CA PRO A 64 14.88 -8.94 -12.14
C PRO A 64 14.94 -9.41 -13.60
N ASP A 65 13.86 -10.01 -14.11
CA ASP A 65 13.71 -10.40 -15.52
C ASP A 65 13.19 -9.26 -16.41
N GLY A 66 13.11 -8.03 -15.89
CA GLY A 66 12.66 -6.84 -16.59
C GLY A 66 11.14 -6.68 -16.69
N ARG A 67 10.35 -7.66 -16.25
CA ARG A 67 8.88 -7.57 -16.33
C ARG A 67 8.32 -6.67 -15.24
N SER A 68 7.40 -5.79 -15.64
CA SER A 68 6.60 -5.00 -14.71
C SER A 68 5.62 -5.88 -13.91
N MET A 69 5.36 -5.49 -12.67
CA MET A 69 4.20 -5.89 -11.90
C MET A 69 2.92 -5.26 -12.47
N LEU A 70 1.77 -5.81 -12.10
CA LEU A 70 0.46 -5.35 -12.56
C LEU A 70 -0.39 -4.71 -11.47
N VAL A 71 -0.18 -5.05 -10.19
CA VAL A 71 -1.11 -4.66 -9.10
C VAL A 71 -0.42 -4.06 -7.89
N MET A 72 0.82 -4.47 -7.57
CA MET A 72 1.50 -3.97 -6.38
C MET A 72 1.80 -2.45 -6.52
N PRO A 73 1.39 -1.60 -5.57
CA PRO A 73 1.42 -0.13 -5.71
C PRO A 73 2.82 0.44 -5.43
N ALA A 74 3.75 0.26 -6.38
CA ALA A 74 5.12 0.75 -6.24
C ALA A 74 5.18 2.28 -6.05
N GLU A 75 4.21 3.03 -6.55
CA GLU A 75 4.08 4.48 -6.38
C GLU A 75 3.91 4.93 -4.92
N ALA A 76 3.39 4.04 -4.06
CA ALA A 76 3.35 4.27 -2.62
C ALA A 76 4.71 3.92 -1.97
N PHE A 77 5.38 2.88 -2.46
CA PHE A 77 6.54 2.29 -1.82
C PHE A 77 7.89 2.82 -2.30
N THR A 78 7.95 3.52 -3.43
CA THR A 78 9.16 4.20 -3.93
C THR A 78 9.76 5.15 -2.89
N TRP A 79 8.95 5.64 -1.95
CA TRP A 79 9.35 6.57 -0.89
C TRP A 79 9.85 5.89 0.38
N LEU A 80 9.71 4.57 0.52
CA LEU A 80 10.22 3.83 1.68
C LEU A 80 11.71 4.10 1.84
N THR A 81 12.15 4.45 3.05
CA THR A 81 13.59 4.61 3.34
C THR A 81 14.29 3.26 3.27
N ASP A 82 15.60 3.24 3.03
CA ASP A 82 16.39 1.99 3.04
C ASP A 82 16.30 1.28 4.39
N THR A 83 16.24 2.05 5.47
CA THR A 83 16.10 1.52 6.82
C THR A 83 14.77 0.79 7.01
N ASP A 84 13.66 1.41 6.60
CA ASP A 84 12.33 0.81 6.79
C ASP A 84 12.11 -0.37 5.85
N LEU A 85 12.52 -0.24 4.59
CA LEU A 85 12.44 -1.33 3.63
C LEU A 85 13.33 -2.51 4.04
N GLY A 86 14.55 -2.25 4.52
CA GLY A 86 15.43 -3.28 5.04
C GLY A 86 14.83 -4.04 6.23
N ARG A 87 14.16 -3.33 7.15
CA ARG A 87 13.43 -3.94 8.28
C ARG A 87 12.27 -4.81 7.81
N ILE A 88 11.49 -4.33 6.84
CA ILE A 88 10.38 -5.08 6.22
C ILE A 88 10.93 -6.37 5.58
N ILE A 89 11.97 -6.27 4.75
CA ILE A 89 12.59 -7.43 4.08
C ILE A 89 13.11 -8.44 5.10
N ALA A 90 13.85 -7.97 6.12
CA ALA A 90 14.35 -8.84 7.17
C ALA A 90 13.21 -9.59 7.90
N PHE A 91 12.13 -8.89 8.22
CA PHE A 91 10.96 -9.52 8.80
C PHE A 91 10.30 -10.54 7.86
N LEU A 92 10.05 -10.20 6.60
CA LEU A 92 9.44 -11.13 5.63
C LEU A 92 10.29 -12.39 5.44
N LYS A 93 11.63 -12.25 5.43
CA LYS A 93 12.57 -13.39 5.37
C LYS A 93 12.56 -14.26 6.63
N SER A 94 12.20 -13.69 7.78
CA SER A 94 12.08 -14.43 9.05
C SER A 94 10.81 -15.28 9.14
N LEU A 95 9.83 -15.06 8.26
CA LEU A 95 8.58 -15.82 8.29
C LEU A 95 8.81 -17.31 7.96
N PRO A 96 8.12 -18.22 8.66
CA PRO A 96 8.13 -19.63 8.29
C PRO A 96 7.49 -19.80 6.90
N PRO A 97 7.97 -20.73 6.07
CA PRO A 97 7.32 -21.07 4.82
C PRO A 97 5.87 -21.47 5.06
N SER A 98 4.95 -20.95 4.25
CA SER A 98 3.54 -21.34 4.24
C SER A 98 3.14 -21.86 2.87
N SER A 99 2.13 -22.73 2.82
CA SER A 99 1.43 -23.06 1.59
C SER A 99 0.50 -21.92 1.21
N GLY A 100 0.29 -21.71 -0.08
CA GLY A 100 -0.64 -20.72 -0.60
C GLY A 100 -0.87 -20.93 -2.09
N PRO A 101 -1.76 -20.13 -2.72
CA PRO A 101 -1.99 -20.23 -4.14
C PRO A 101 -0.67 -19.90 -4.88
N GLY A 102 -0.31 -20.72 -5.86
CA GLY A 102 0.84 -20.43 -6.72
C GLY A 102 0.69 -19.06 -7.37
N PRO A 103 1.75 -18.23 -7.45
CA PRO A 103 1.63 -16.89 -8.02
C PRO A 103 1.25 -17.01 -9.49
N ASN A 104 0.11 -16.43 -9.85
CA ASN A 104 -0.38 -16.39 -11.22
C ASN A 104 -1.08 -15.05 -11.43
N ILE A 105 -0.55 -14.25 -12.36
CA ILE A 105 -1.31 -13.15 -12.94
C ILE A 105 -1.47 -13.46 -14.42
N SER A 106 -2.72 -13.64 -14.84
CA SER A 106 -3.08 -14.00 -16.21
C SER A 106 -4.20 -13.08 -16.67
N PRO A 107 -3.93 -12.13 -17.59
CA PRO A 107 -5.00 -11.33 -18.19
C PRO A 107 -5.83 -12.19 -19.15
N GLY A 108 -7.15 -12.11 -18.98
CA GLY A 108 -8.14 -12.66 -19.89
C GLY A 108 -8.22 -11.87 -21.20
N PRO A 109 -9.07 -12.28 -22.17
CA PRO A 109 -9.16 -11.64 -23.47
C PRO A 109 -9.43 -10.13 -23.40
N LEU A 110 -10.39 -9.69 -22.58
CA LEU A 110 -10.71 -8.27 -22.42
C LEU A 110 -9.63 -7.53 -21.63
N GLY A 111 -8.99 -8.18 -20.65
CA GLY A 111 -7.86 -7.61 -19.92
C GLY A 111 -6.65 -7.33 -20.82
N ARG A 112 -6.35 -8.24 -21.76
CA ARG A 112 -5.29 -8.06 -22.76
C ARG A 112 -5.60 -6.90 -23.69
N ILE A 113 -6.84 -6.79 -24.17
CA ILE A 113 -7.28 -5.63 -24.97
C ILE A 113 -7.11 -4.36 -24.13
N GLY A 114 -7.56 -4.36 -22.88
CA GLY A 114 -7.44 -3.23 -21.96
C GLY A 114 -6.00 -2.76 -21.75
N LEU A 115 -5.06 -3.69 -21.58
CA LEU A 115 -3.62 -3.40 -21.50
C LEU A 115 -3.09 -2.81 -22.82
N ALA A 116 -3.46 -3.41 -23.96
CA ALA A 116 -2.99 -3.00 -25.28
C ALA A 116 -3.47 -1.59 -25.67
N VAL A 117 -4.70 -1.23 -25.30
CA VAL A 117 -5.28 0.10 -25.57
C VAL A 117 -5.02 1.12 -24.44
N GLY A 118 -4.23 0.76 -23.43
CA GLY A 118 -3.86 1.67 -22.32
C GLY A 118 -4.97 1.95 -21.30
N LYS A 119 -6.09 1.21 -21.34
CA LYS A 119 -7.13 1.28 -20.29
C LYS A 119 -6.64 0.73 -18.96
N PHE A 120 -5.75 -0.26 -19.00
CA PHE A 120 -5.04 -0.78 -17.82
C PHE A 120 -3.55 -0.49 -17.97
N LYS A 121 -2.96 0.14 -16.96
CA LYS A 121 -1.52 0.43 -16.93
C LYS A 121 -0.81 -0.61 -16.08
N THR A 122 0.39 -0.98 -16.50
CA THR A 122 1.33 -1.73 -15.67
C THR A 122 1.89 -0.82 -14.57
N VAL A 123 2.44 -1.40 -13.51
CA VAL A 123 3.06 -0.62 -12.42
C VAL A 123 4.23 0.23 -12.93
N ALA A 124 5.04 -0.28 -13.86
CA ALA A 124 6.10 0.49 -14.48
C ALA A 124 5.58 1.71 -15.26
N GLN A 125 4.43 1.59 -15.95
CA GLN A 125 3.79 2.73 -16.60
C GLN A 125 3.23 3.73 -15.58
N LEU A 126 2.56 3.26 -14.52
CA LEU A 126 2.11 4.11 -13.43
C LEU A 126 3.27 4.86 -12.78
N MET A 127 4.43 4.22 -12.67
CA MET A 127 5.63 4.84 -12.13
C MET A 127 6.27 5.85 -13.07
N ALA A 128 6.27 5.58 -14.37
CA ALA A 128 6.75 6.53 -15.37
C ALA A 128 5.88 7.81 -15.42
N ASP A 129 4.58 7.66 -15.16
CA ASP A 129 3.62 8.78 -15.12
C ASP A 129 3.57 9.49 -13.75
N ALA A 130 4.24 8.93 -12.72
CA ALA A 130 4.16 9.46 -11.37
C ALA A 130 4.93 10.76 -11.23
N GLU A 131 4.23 11.82 -10.84
CA GLU A 131 4.87 13.09 -10.50
C GLU A 131 5.51 13.05 -9.11
N PRO A 132 6.74 13.57 -8.96
CA PRO A 132 7.34 13.72 -7.64
C PRO A 132 6.49 14.68 -6.79
N PRO A 133 6.31 14.41 -5.48
CA PRO A 133 5.63 15.33 -4.61
C PRO A 133 6.41 16.65 -4.49
N PRO A 134 5.72 17.75 -4.19
CA PRO A 134 6.38 18.99 -3.80
C PRO A 134 7.34 18.76 -2.63
N GLU A 135 8.39 19.57 -2.54
CA GLU A 135 9.34 19.53 -1.44
C GLU A 135 8.66 19.80 -0.09
N ALA A 136 9.21 19.24 1.00
CA ALA A 136 8.62 19.47 2.31
C ALA A 136 9.09 20.81 2.86
N ALA A 137 8.16 21.60 3.39
CA ALA A 137 8.50 22.85 4.06
C ALA A 137 9.34 22.64 5.35
N SER A 138 9.36 21.43 5.92
CA SER A 138 10.12 21.09 7.12
C SER A 138 10.34 19.59 7.24
N ALA A 139 11.25 19.16 8.14
CA ALA A 139 11.44 17.75 8.45
C ALA A 139 10.16 17.08 8.96
N GLN A 140 9.37 17.78 9.78
CA GLN A 140 8.08 17.29 10.28
C GLN A 140 7.07 17.10 9.14
N ALA A 141 6.96 18.07 8.23
CA ALA A 141 6.12 17.94 7.04
C ALA A 141 6.61 16.81 6.12
N GLY A 142 7.93 16.61 6.03
CA GLY A 142 8.54 15.50 5.31
C GLY A 142 8.15 14.14 5.89
N PHE A 143 8.16 14.01 7.22
CA PHE A 143 7.76 12.79 7.91
C PHE A 143 6.26 12.49 7.73
N GLY A 144 5.39 13.50 7.89
CA GLY A 144 3.96 13.35 7.62
C GLY A 144 3.67 12.97 6.17
N ARG A 145 4.38 13.59 5.21
CA ARG A 145 4.29 13.22 3.79
C ARG A 145 4.72 11.78 3.55
N TYR A 146 5.83 11.36 4.15
CA TYR A 146 6.34 9.99 4.06
C TYR A 146 5.28 8.98 4.52
N LEU A 147 4.63 9.23 5.66
CA LEU A 147 3.56 8.38 6.17
C LEU A 147 2.36 8.35 5.21
N ALA A 148 1.88 9.52 4.79
CA ALA A 148 0.74 9.63 3.87
C ALA A 148 1.00 8.91 2.53
N ARG A 149 2.20 9.08 1.96
CA ARG A 149 2.59 8.44 0.70
C ARG A 149 2.71 6.93 0.83
N THR A 150 3.34 6.44 1.90
CA THR A 150 3.59 5.00 2.07
C THR A 150 2.38 4.23 2.64
N THR A 151 1.36 4.92 3.14
CA THR A 151 0.23 4.28 3.85
C THR A 151 -1.14 4.56 3.22
N CYS A 152 -1.36 5.74 2.65
CA CYS A 152 -2.69 6.18 2.20
C CYS A 152 -2.84 6.15 0.67
N VAL A 153 -1.76 6.33 -0.09
CA VAL A 153 -1.79 6.46 -1.56
C VAL A 153 -2.41 5.25 -2.25
N GLN A 154 -2.18 4.04 -1.75
CA GLN A 154 -2.73 2.81 -2.32
C GLN A 154 -4.25 2.89 -2.50
N CYS A 155 -4.95 3.55 -1.57
CA CYS A 155 -6.41 3.70 -1.63
C CYS A 155 -6.83 5.10 -2.09
N HIS A 156 -6.13 6.15 -1.69
CA HIS A 156 -6.54 7.56 -1.92
C HIS A 156 -5.87 8.22 -3.15
N GLY A 157 -5.13 7.45 -3.94
CA GLY A 157 -4.39 7.92 -5.10
C GLY A 157 -3.12 8.69 -4.72
N THR A 158 -2.23 8.89 -5.70
CA THR A 158 -0.92 9.55 -5.50
C THR A 158 -1.05 10.99 -5.02
N HIS A 159 -2.11 11.69 -5.41
CA HIS A 159 -2.40 13.06 -4.96
C HIS A 159 -3.28 13.13 -3.71
N LEU A 160 -3.65 11.97 -3.14
CA LEU A 160 -4.50 11.85 -1.94
C LEU A 160 -5.90 12.49 -2.12
N ARG A 161 -6.40 12.53 -3.37
CA ARG A 161 -7.70 13.12 -3.74
C ARG A 161 -8.83 12.09 -3.84
N GLY A 162 -8.57 10.86 -3.41
CA GLY A 162 -9.50 9.77 -3.50
C GLY A 162 -9.40 9.04 -4.84
N ALA A 163 -10.03 7.88 -4.88
CA ALA A 163 -10.14 7.03 -6.05
C ALA A 163 -11.54 6.41 -6.06
N SER A 164 -12.08 6.23 -7.25
CA SER A 164 -13.30 5.46 -7.47
C SER A 164 -12.97 4.29 -8.37
N THR A 165 -13.10 3.10 -7.82
CA THR A 165 -13.00 1.83 -8.53
C THR A 165 -14.33 1.08 -8.38
N PRO A 166 -14.61 0.06 -9.21
CA PRO A 166 -15.77 -0.80 -8.99
C PRO A 166 -15.81 -1.43 -7.59
N ASP A 167 -14.65 -1.67 -6.98
CA ASP A 167 -14.52 -2.41 -5.72
C ASP A 167 -14.53 -1.51 -4.48
N PHE A 168 -14.13 -0.24 -4.60
CA PHE A 168 -14.14 0.71 -3.50
C PHE A 168 -14.15 2.16 -3.95
N ILE A 169 -14.68 3.02 -3.06
CA ILE A 169 -14.63 4.47 -3.16
C ILE A 169 -13.84 4.99 -1.96
N SER A 170 -12.79 5.75 -2.21
CA SER A 170 -12.02 6.44 -1.19
C SER A 170 -12.20 7.96 -1.33
N PRO A 171 -12.42 8.70 -0.23
CA PRO A 171 -12.63 10.14 -0.29
C PRO A 171 -11.32 10.92 -0.53
N ASP A 172 -11.45 12.18 -0.92
CA ASP A 172 -10.37 13.18 -0.85
C ASP A 172 -9.93 13.36 0.61
N LEU A 173 -8.63 13.20 0.88
CA LEU A 173 -8.09 13.27 2.25
C LEU A 173 -8.04 14.68 2.83
N ARG A 174 -8.36 15.73 2.06
CA ARG A 174 -8.62 17.06 2.64
C ARG A 174 -9.78 17.08 3.62
N ILE A 175 -10.63 16.06 3.60
CA ILE A 175 -11.66 15.87 4.64
C ILE A 175 -11.06 15.83 6.05
N VAL A 176 -9.76 15.52 6.20
CA VAL A 176 -9.05 15.57 7.49
C VAL A 176 -9.05 16.97 8.11
N ALA A 177 -9.20 18.05 7.33
CA ALA A 177 -9.37 19.40 7.85
C ALA A 177 -10.64 19.58 8.71
N ALA A 178 -11.61 18.67 8.61
CA ALA A 178 -12.81 18.66 9.45
C ALA A 178 -12.63 17.88 10.77
N TYR A 179 -11.52 17.18 10.96
CA TYR A 179 -11.24 16.38 12.16
C TYR A 179 -10.46 17.21 13.18
N SER A 180 -10.75 17.04 14.47
CA SER A 180 -9.79 17.39 15.51
C SER A 180 -8.66 16.35 15.57
N PRO A 181 -7.51 16.65 16.21
CA PRO A 181 -6.46 15.67 16.43
C PRO A 181 -6.95 14.40 17.14
N GLU A 182 -7.84 14.55 18.13
CA GLU A 182 -8.41 13.46 18.92
C GLU A 182 -9.34 12.59 18.06
N ALA A 183 -10.23 13.22 17.28
CA ALA A 183 -11.14 12.51 16.40
C ALA A 183 -10.39 11.78 15.28
N PHE A 184 -9.30 12.36 14.75
CA PHE A 184 -8.47 11.68 13.77
C PHE A 184 -7.74 10.49 14.38
N THR A 185 -7.21 10.66 15.60
CA THR A 185 -6.58 9.58 16.35
C THR A 185 -7.57 8.44 16.61
N GLU A 186 -8.79 8.75 17.04
CA GLU A 186 -9.85 7.77 17.22
C GLU A 186 -10.11 7.00 15.92
N LEU A 187 -10.28 7.68 14.79
CA LEU A 187 -10.45 7.03 13.49
C LEU A 187 -9.29 6.08 13.17
N MET A 188 -8.04 6.51 13.35
CA MET A 188 -6.87 5.66 13.07
C MET A 188 -6.79 4.43 13.98
N ARG A 189 -7.22 4.56 15.25
CA ARG A 189 -7.15 3.49 16.26
C ARG A 189 -8.32 2.50 16.16
N THR A 190 -9.53 3.00 15.98
CA THR A 190 -10.78 2.24 16.13
C THR A 190 -11.54 2.05 14.81
N GLY A 191 -11.24 2.88 13.81
CA GLY A 191 -11.97 2.90 12.56
C GLY A 191 -13.33 3.60 12.64
N VAL A 192 -13.63 4.31 13.73
CA VAL A 192 -14.84 5.10 13.90
C VAL A 192 -14.58 6.52 13.40
N ALA A 193 -15.38 6.98 12.43
CA ALA A 193 -15.26 8.32 11.88
C ALA A 193 -16.15 9.34 12.63
N LEU A 194 -15.99 10.64 12.32
CA LEU A 194 -16.81 11.71 12.87
C LEU A 194 -18.31 11.39 12.81
N GLY A 195 -18.99 11.66 13.91
CA GLY A 195 -20.41 11.34 14.10
C GLY A 195 -20.67 9.84 14.26
N GLU A 196 -19.71 9.10 14.84
CA GLU A 196 -19.80 7.65 15.11
C GLU A 196 -20.01 6.78 13.86
N ARG A 197 -19.71 7.32 12.67
CA ARG A 197 -19.92 6.62 11.41
C ARG A 197 -18.99 5.42 11.30
N LYS A 198 -19.57 4.25 11.03
CA LYS A 198 -18.84 3.02 10.73
C LYS A 198 -18.53 2.99 9.23
N LEU A 199 -17.26 2.84 8.89
CA LEU A 199 -16.79 2.79 7.51
C LEU A 199 -16.53 1.33 7.12
N ASP A 200 -17.11 0.87 6.03
CA ASP A 200 -17.06 -0.55 5.61
C ASP A 200 -15.62 -1.01 5.28
N THR A 201 -14.88 -0.20 4.53
CA THR A 201 -13.48 -0.51 4.16
C THR A 201 -12.49 0.09 5.14
N MET A 202 -12.58 1.41 5.37
CA MET A 202 -11.60 2.14 6.18
C MET A 202 -11.67 1.75 7.67
N GLY A 203 -12.83 1.33 8.18
CA GLY A 203 -12.99 0.94 9.57
C GLY A 203 -12.18 -0.31 9.93
N PRO A 204 -12.39 -1.46 9.27
CA PRO A 204 -11.55 -2.64 9.42
C PRO A 204 -10.07 -2.36 9.13
N TRP A 205 -9.77 -1.57 8.09
CA TRP A 205 -8.39 -1.19 7.76
C TRP A 205 -7.71 -0.46 8.91
N ALA A 206 -8.36 0.54 9.49
CA ALA A 206 -7.82 1.26 10.64
C ALA A 206 -7.51 0.32 11.81
N ARG A 207 -8.47 -0.53 12.20
CA ARG A 207 -8.29 -1.46 13.34
C ARG A 207 -7.18 -2.48 13.12
N GLN A 208 -7.03 -3.01 11.91
CA GLN A 208 -6.08 -4.09 11.63
C GLN A 208 -4.69 -3.58 11.29
N THR A 209 -4.61 -2.36 10.75
CA THR A 209 -3.41 -1.83 10.10
C THR A 209 -2.94 -0.53 10.74
N LEU A 210 -3.78 0.51 10.75
CA LEU A 210 -3.39 1.87 11.17
C LEU A 210 -3.31 2.02 12.70
N SER A 211 -4.00 1.16 13.44
CA SER A 211 -3.94 1.08 14.90
C SER A 211 -2.54 0.74 15.42
N GLN A 212 -1.62 0.29 14.55
CA GLN A 212 -0.21 0.03 14.87
C GLN A 212 0.72 1.22 14.61
N LEU A 213 0.20 2.35 14.12
CA LEU A 213 0.96 3.58 14.08
C LEU A 213 1.22 4.08 15.51
N THR A 214 2.38 4.68 15.73
CA THR A 214 2.72 5.36 16.98
C THR A 214 1.96 6.68 17.08
N ASP A 215 1.82 7.23 18.28
CA ASP A 215 1.15 8.53 18.46
C ASP A 215 1.87 9.65 17.68
N THR A 216 3.21 9.59 17.64
CA THR A 216 4.02 10.52 16.83
C THR A 216 3.73 10.39 15.34
N GLU A 217 3.56 9.16 14.82
CA GLU A 217 3.20 8.94 13.42
C GLU A 217 1.79 9.46 13.12
N ILE A 218 0.81 9.20 14.00
CA ILE A 218 -0.56 9.69 13.82
C ILE A 218 -0.60 11.22 13.84
N ALA A 219 0.10 11.86 14.77
CA ALA A 219 0.17 13.32 14.85
C ALA A 219 0.86 13.95 13.62
N ALA A 220 1.94 13.33 13.12
CA ALA A 220 2.62 13.78 11.91
C ALA A 220 1.75 13.62 10.66
N LEU A 221 1.06 12.47 10.55
CA LEU A 221 0.12 12.20 9.47
C LEU A 221 -1.05 13.19 9.48
N TYR A 222 -1.66 13.41 10.66
CA TYR A 222 -2.72 14.40 10.85
C TYR A 222 -2.26 15.79 10.40
N SER A 223 -1.12 16.26 10.92
CA SER A 223 -0.60 17.61 10.62
C SER A 223 -0.40 17.80 9.11
N TYR A 224 0.13 16.80 8.42
CA TYR A 224 0.35 16.85 6.98
C TYR A 224 -0.97 16.85 6.19
N LEU A 225 -1.90 15.93 6.50
CA LEU A 225 -3.17 15.83 5.79
C LEU A 225 -4.10 17.04 6.05
N HIS A 226 -4.11 17.55 7.29
CA HIS A 226 -4.88 18.72 7.68
C HIS A 226 -4.38 20.01 6.99
N ALA A 227 -3.08 20.08 6.66
CA ALA A 227 -2.49 21.24 5.98
C ALA A 227 -2.57 21.15 4.44
N MET A 228 -3.22 20.12 3.87
CA MET A 228 -3.34 19.98 2.43
C MET A 228 -4.25 21.07 1.82
N PRO A 229 -3.86 21.65 0.66
CA PRO A 229 -4.69 22.64 -0.06
C PRO A 229 -5.80 21.96 -0.88
#